data_AF-G0QQN9-F1
#
_entry.id   AF-G0QQN9-F1
#
_cell.length_a   1.000
_cell.length_b   1.000
_cell.length_c   1.000
_cell.angle_alpha   90.00
_cell.angle_beta   90.00
_cell.angle_gamma   90.00
#
_symmetry.space_group_name_H-M   'P 1'
#
loop_
_entity.id
_entity.type
_entity.pdbx_description
1 polymer ?
#
loop_
_entity_poly.entity_id
_entity_poly.type
_entity_poly.pdbx_seq_one_letter_code
_entity_poly.pdbx_strand_id
1 'polypeptide(L)'
;MIADDFESEFYDTSLDKFETYEQYLDEHITAEDMFYLEDRELARQLREQNNHNAKTEILTREQFEAKKQAAKEAKNNQNKDKTKSLAHTEIKNKAALEKCDFLKALAAREQDVLNGLKQKILNRILKGKKNFYQGLLT
;
A
#
# COMPACT_ATOMS: atom_id res chain seq x y z
N MET A 1 -14.27 -17.44 24.80
CA MET A 1 -13.14 -16.52 24.65
C MET A 1 -12.38 -16.98 23.43
N ILE A 2 -12.53 -16.26 22.33
CA ILE A 2 -11.74 -16.47 21.12
C ILE A 2 -10.42 -15.75 21.41
N ALA A 3 -9.39 -16.53 21.74
CA ALA A 3 -8.03 -16.02 21.73
C ALA A 3 -7.70 -15.85 20.25
N ASP A 4 -7.91 -14.63 19.74
CA ASP A 4 -7.47 -14.28 18.40
C ASP A 4 -5.94 -14.41 18.37
N ASP A 5 -5.55 -15.38 17.57
CA ASP A 5 -4.22 -15.78 17.14
C ASP A 5 -3.54 -14.59 16.43
N PHE A 6 -3.14 -13.57 17.20
CA PHE A 6 -2.28 -12.48 16.71
C PHE A 6 -0.83 -12.97 16.66
N GLU A 7 -0.60 -14.08 15.95
CA GLU A 7 0.68 -14.38 15.34
C GLU A 7 0.87 -13.32 14.26
N SER A 8 1.42 -12.17 14.67
CA SER A 8 2.01 -11.22 13.74
C SER A 8 3.14 -11.96 13.05
N GLU A 9 2.85 -12.63 11.93
CA GLU A 9 3.84 -13.16 10.99
C GLU A 9 4.75 -11.99 10.60
N PHE A 10 5.85 -11.85 11.33
CA PHE A 10 6.85 -10.83 11.14
C PHE A 10 7.66 -11.27 9.93
N TYR A 11 7.14 -10.99 8.73
CA TYR A 11 7.86 -11.28 7.50
C TYR A 11 9.13 -10.43 7.49
N ASP A 12 10.24 -11.06 7.13
CA ASP A 12 11.55 -10.42 7.10
C ASP A 12 11.57 -9.30 6.06
N THR A 13 11.52 -8.06 6.53
CA THR A 13 11.58 -6.83 5.71
C THR A 13 13.00 -6.45 5.32
N SER A 14 14.02 -7.17 5.82
CA SER A 14 15.43 -6.88 5.53
C SER A 14 15.74 -6.91 4.02
N LEU A 15 15.01 -7.74 3.27
CA LEU A 15 15.19 -7.87 1.82
C LEU A 15 14.41 -6.84 0.98
N ASP A 16 13.47 -6.10 1.57
CA ASP A 16 12.65 -5.11 0.84
C ASP A 16 13.47 -3.94 0.29
N LYS A 17 14.62 -3.63 0.92
CA LYS A 17 15.50 -2.53 0.49
C LYS A 17 16.24 -2.82 -0.82
N PHE A 18 16.27 -4.09 -1.26
CA PHE A 18 16.94 -4.50 -2.49
C PHE A 18 15.92 -4.71 -3.62
N GLU A 19 16.10 -3.97 -4.70
CA GLU A 19 15.27 -4.12 -5.89
C GLU A 19 15.63 -5.38 -6.67
N THR A 20 16.94 -5.64 -6.81
CA THR A 20 17.46 -6.79 -7.55
C THR A 20 18.44 -7.61 -6.70
N TYR A 21 18.67 -8.85 -7.12
CA TYR A 21 19.63 -9.73 -6.44
C TYR A 21 21.08 -9.20 -6.54
N GLU A 22 21.38 -8.47 -7.61
CA GLU A 22 22.68 -7.85 -7.83
C GLU A 22 22.96 -6.73 -6.82
N GLN A 23 21.93 -5.95 -6.44
CA GLN A 23 22.05 -4.97 -5.36
C GLN A 23 22.28 -5.64 -4.00
N TYR A 24 21.65 -6.80 -3.77
CA TYR A 24 21.89 -7.60 -2.57
C TYR A 24 23.33 -8.10 -2.52
N LEU A 25 23.87 -8.61 -3.64
CA LEU A 25 25.28 -9.02 -3.72
C LEU A 25 26.23 -7.85 -3.55
N ASP A 26 25.92 -6.67 -4.12
CA ASP A 26 26.77 -5.48 -4.01
C ASP A 26 26.96 -5.00 -2.55
N GLU A 27 25.96 -5.19 -1.67
CA GLU A 27 26.12 -4.92 -0.22
C GLU A 27 27.08 -5.91 0.48
N HIS A 28 27.30 -7.09 -0.12
CA HIS A 28 28.16 -8.13 0.42
C HIS A 28 29.57 -8.12 -0.20
N ILE A 29 29.84 -7.27 -1.19
CA ILE A 29 31.18 -7.08 -1.76
C ILE A 29 32.02 -6.30 -0.74
N THR A 30 33.20 -6.84 -0.39
CA THR A 30 34.12 -6.19 0.54
C THR A 30 35.12 -5.27 -0.18
N ALA A 31 35.77 -4.37 0.56
CA ALA A 31 36.81 -3.50 0.00
C ALA A 31 38.02 -4.30 -0.51
N GLU A 32 38.30 -5.46 0.08
CA GLU A 32 39.35 -6.37 -0.39
C GLU A 32 39.00 -6.98 -1.75
N ASP A 33 37.75 -7.41 -1.92
CA ASP A 33 37.26 -7.93 -3.22
C ASP A 33 37.46 -6.87 -4.31
N MET A 34 37.10 -5.61 -4.03
CA MET A 34 37.33 -4.50 -4.98
C MET A 34 38.82 -4.17 -5.18
N PHE A 35 39.66 -4.32 -4.16
CA PHE A 35 41.09 -4.04 -4.24
C PHE A 35 41.84 -5.06 -5.11
N TYR A 36 41.49 -6.35 -5.02
CA TYR A 36 42.17 -7.41 -5.78
C TYR A 36 41.57 -7.65 -7.15
N LEU A 37 40.26 -7.45 -7.31
CA LEU A 37 39.57 -7.76 -8.56
C LEU A 37 39.43 -6.55 -9.46
N GLU A 38 39.38 -5.33 -8.88
CA GLU A 38 39.15 -4.04 -9.54
C GLU A 38 37.86 -3.95 -10.40
N ASP A 39 37.15 -5.07 -10.55
CA ASP A 39 35.91 -5.23 -11.29
C ASP A 39 34.80 -5.74 -10.37
N ARG A 40 33.71 -4.98 -10.36
CA ARG A 40 32.53 -5.26 -9.55
C ARG A 40 31.76 -6.48 -10.05
N GLU A 41 31.72 -6.72 -11.36
CA GLU A 41 31.00 -7.87 -11.91
C GLU A 41 31.71 -9.18 -11.53
N LEU A 42 33.04 -9.19 -11.63
CA LEU A 42 33.88 -10.31 -11.20
C LEU A 42 33.76 -10.57 -9.70
N ALA A 43 33.76 -9.52 -8.88
CA ALA A 43 33.52 -9.63 -7.44
C ALA A 43 32.15 -10.23 -7.12
N ARG A 44 31.11 -9.84 -7.86
CA ARG A 44 29.76 -10.38 -7.73
C ARG A 44 29.71 -11.89 -8.02
N GLN A 45 30.35 -12.32 -9.12
CA GLN A 45 30.43 -13.74 -9.50
C GLN A 45 31.18 -14.57 -8.45
N LEU A 46 32.34 -14.09 -7.99
CA LEU A 46 33.09 -14.77 -6.93
C LEU A 46 32.29 -14.86 -5.65
N ARG A 47 31.57 -13.80 -5.28
CA ARG A 47 30.71 -13.79 -4.10
C ARG A 47 29.61 -14.83 -4.21
N GLU A 48 28.92 -14.88 -5.33
CA GLU A 48 27.87 -15.87 -5.62
C GLU A 48 28.40 -17.31 -5.59
N GLN A 49 29.59 -17.56 -6.14
CA GLN A 49 30.22 -18.90 -6.11
C GLN A 49 30.72 -19.28 -4.70
N ASN A 50 31.12 -18.30 -3.89
CA ASN A 50 31.59 -18.50 -2.52
C ASN A 50 30.45 -18.83 -1.55
N ASN A 51 29.19 -18.73 -1.97
CA ASN A 51 28.01 -19.11 -1.17
C ASN A 51 28.04 -20.57 -0.70
N HIS A 52 28.76 -21.47 -1.39
CA HIS A 52 28.88 -22.88 -1.01
C HIS A 52 29.89 -23.13 0.12
N ASN A 53 30.73 -22.15 0.44
CA ASN A 53 31.63 -22.27 1.57
C ASN A 53 30.84 -21.93 2.83
N ALA A 54 30.73 -22.89 3.75
CA ALA A 54 29.86 -22.88 4.94
C ALA A 54 30.05 -21.71 5.94
N LYS A 55 30.90 -20.71 5.61
CA LYS A 55 31.24 -19.57 6.46
C LYS A 55 30.47 -18.29 6.11
N THR A 56 29.87 -18.19 4.94
CA THR A 56 29.14 -16.99 4.48
C THR A 56 27.70 -17.36 4.13
N GLU A 57 26.76 -17.07 5.05
CA GLU A 57 25.31 -17.27 4.86
C GLU A 57 24.71 -16.24 3.88
N ILE A 58 25.11 -16.31 2.62
CA ILE A 58 24.54 -15.48 1.56
C ILE A 58 23.46 -16.30 0.87
N LEU A 59 22.26 -15.73 0.76
CA LEU A 59 21.14 -16.36 0.06
C LEU A 59 21.49 -16.62 -1.40
N THR A 60 21.14 -17.80 -1.91
CA THR A 60 21.18 -18.06 -3.35
C THR A 60 20.14 -17.21 -4.07
N ARG A 61 20.31 -17.01 -5.38
CA ARG A 61 19.34 -16.27 -6.20
C ARG A 61 17.91 -16.80 -6.04
N GLU A 62 17.75 -18.12 -6.08
CA GLU A 62 16.45 -18.78 -5.88
C GLU A 62 15.86 -18.51 -4.50
N GLN A 63 16.69 -18.57 -3.44
CA GLN A 63 16.25 -18.30 -2.07
C GLN A 63 15.86 -16.82 -1.87
N PHE A 64 16.62 -15.90 -2.47
CA PHE A 64 16.33 -14.47 -2.43
C PHE A 64 14.98 -14.18 -3.10
N GLU A 65 14.77 -14.72 -4.30
CA GLU A 65 13.51 -14.55 -5.04
C GLU A 65 12.34 -15.20 -4.30
N ALA A 66 12.50 -16.41 -3.77
CA ALA A 66 11.47 -17.10 -3.00
C ALA A 66 11.06 -16.31 -1.76
N LYS A 67 12.03 -15.78 -0.99
CA LYS A 67 11.73 -14.93 0.17
C LYS A 67 11.03 -13.63 -0.22
N LYS A 68 11.45 -12.98 -1.31
CA LYS A 68 10.83 -11.74 -1.81
C LYS A 68 9.40 -11.97 -2.29
N GLN A 69 9.15 -13.09 -2.96
CA GLN A 69 7.81 -13.50 -3.37
C GLN A 69 6.92 -13.80 -2.15
N ALA A 70 7.42 -14.60 -1.20
CA ALA A 70 6.70 -14.91 0.04
C ALA A 70 6.33 -13.64 0.82
N ALA A 71 7.26 -12.69 0.96
CA ALA A 71 7.00 -11.41 1.63
C ALA A 71 5.91 -10.59 0.90
N LYS A 72 5.92 -10.58 -0.44
CA LYS A 72 4.90 -9.90 -1.25
C LYS A 72 3.53 -10.58 -1.12
N GLU A 73 3.49 -11.90 -1.12
CA GLU A 73 2.27 -12.68 -0.93
C GLU A 73 1.68 -12.48 0.47
N ALA A 74 2.52 -12.50 1.51
CA ALA A 74 2.11 -12.20 2.88
C ALA A 74 1.49 -10.80 2.99
N LYS A 75 2.15 -9.76 2.43
CA LYS A 75 1.60 -8.39 2.36
C LYS A 75 0.24 -8.34 1.65
N ASN A 76 0.09 -9.07 0.55
CA ASN A 76 -1.17 -9.12 -0.20
C ASN A 76 -2.28 -9.82 0.59
N ASN A 77 -1.96 -10.93 1.27
CA ASN A 77 -2.93 -11.68 2.06
C ASN A 77 -3.38 -10.88 3.30
N GLN A 78 -2.45 -10.23 4.00
CA GLN A 78 -2.78 -9.31 5.11
C GLN A 78 -3.75 -8.20 4.70
N ASN A 79 -3.71 -7.75 3.45
CA ASN A 79 -4.65 -6.76 2.94
C ASN A 79 -6.02 -7.37 2.62
N LYS A 80 -6.07 -8.60 2.06
CA LYS A 80 -7.33 -9.29 1.77
C LYS A 80 -8.14 -9.57 3.03
N ASP A 81 -7.48 -10.03 4.08
CA ASP A 81 -8.15 -10.35 5.36
C ASP A 81 -8.76 -9.11 6.03
N LYS A 82 -8.26 -7.92 5.69
CA LYS A 82 -8.79 -6.64 6.18
C LYS A 82 -9.89 -6.05 5.30
N THR A 83 -10.11 -6.55 4.08
CA THR A 83 -11.19 -6.06 3.21
C THR A 83 -12.54 -6.60 3.69
N LYS A 84 -13.14 -5.94 4.69
CA LYS A 84 -14.51 -6.20 5.10
C LYS A 84 -15.45 -5.93 3.91
N SER A 85 -16.34 -6.87 3.63
CA SER A 85 -17.45 -6.69 2.70
C SER A 85 -18.19 -5.39 3.05
N LEU A 86 -18.34 -4.51 2.06
CA LEU A 86 -19.00 -3.23 2.28
C LEU A 86 -20.50 -3.47 2.43
N ALA A 87 -21.21 -2.72 3.28
CA ALA A 87 -22.63 -2.97 3.56
C ALA A 87 -23.53 -2.96 2.30
N HIS A 88 -23.09 -2.32 1.21
CA HIS A 88 -23.85 -2.25 -0.04
C HIS A 88 -23.68 -3.47 -0.97
N THR A 89 -22.66 -4.32 -0.76
CA THR A 89 -22.44 -5.52 -1.59
C THR A 89 -23.40 -6.66 -1.25
N GLU A 90 -23.91 -6.71 -0.02
CA GLU A 90 -24.77 -7.80 0.48
C GLU A 90 -26.28 -7.49 0.41
N ILE A 91 -26.67 -6.40 -0.26
CA ILE A 91 -28.07 -5.99 -0.33
C ILE A 91 -28.86 -7.00 -1.19
N LYS A 92 -29.72 -7.79 -0.54
CA LYS A 92 -30.56 -8.84 -1.16
C LYS A 92 -31.54 -8.32 -2.22
N ASN A 93 -31.95 -7.06 -2.14
CA ASN A 93 -32.94 -6.49 -3.06
C ASN A 93 -32.49 -5.11 -3.57
N LYS A 94 -31.51 -5.09 -4.46
CA LYS A 94 -31.05 -3.86 -5.15
C LYS A 94 -32.19 -3.13 -5.87
N ALA A 95 -33.15 -3.88 -6.44
CA ALA A 95 -34.29 -3.30 -7.17
C ALA A 95 -35.24 -2.50 -6.26
N ALA A 96 -35.37 -2.86 -4.98
CA ALA A 96 -36.13 -2.07 -4.01
C ALA A 96 -35.41 -0.77 -3.62
N LEU A 97 -34.08 -0.80 -3.57
CA LEU A 97 -33.24 0.38 -3.29
C LEU A 97 -33.37 1.42 -4.39
N GLU A 98 -33.35 0.97 -5.65
CA GLU A 98 -33.50 1.86 -6.81
C GLU A 98 -34.93 2.34 -7.04
N LYS A 99 -35.95 1.71 -6.45
CA LYS A 99 -37.34 2.20 -6.53
C LYS A 99 -37.67 3.24 -5.47
N CYS A 100 -36.85 3.37 -4.43
CA CYS A 100 -37.13 4.32 -3.35
C CYS A 100 -36.66 5.73 -3.72
N ASP A 101 -37.61 6.63 -3.98
CA ASP A 101 -37.33 8.03 -4.33
C ASP A 101 -36.54 8.76 -3.24
N PHE A 102 -36.79 8.43 -1.97
CA PHE A 102 -36.04 8.99 -0.84
C PHE A 102 -34.55 8.62 -0.91
N LEU A 103 -34.22 7.34 -1.15
CA LEU A 103 -32.83 6.89 -1.21
C LEU A 103 -32.09 7.46 -2.41
N LYS A 104 -32.77 7.62 -3.56
CA LYS A 104 -32.22 8.35 -4.72
C LYS A 104 -31.88 9.80 -4.38
N ALA A 105 -32.80 10.51 -3.74
CA ALA A 105 -32.57 11.89 -3.33
C ALA A 105 -31.44 12.01 -2.30
N LEU A 106 -31.35 11.05 -1.38
CA LEU A 106 -30.28 10.98 -0.39
C LEU A 106 -28.92 10.74 -1.05
N ALA A 107 -28.82 9.78 -1.97
CA ALA A 107 -27.59 9.48 -2.70
C ALA A 107 -27.10 10.68 -3.53
N ALA A 108 -28.00 11.38 -4.23
CA ALA A 108 -27.66 12.60 -4.96
C ALA A 108 -27.14 13.71 -4.01
N ARG A 109 -27.75 13.85 -2.83
CA ARG A 109 -27.31 14.81 -1.82
C ARG A 109 -25.93 14.46 -1.28
N GLU A 110 -25.67 13.20 -0.98
CA GLU A 110 -24.38 12.71 -0.47
C GLU A 110 -23.27 12.91 -1.51
N GLN A 111 -23.57 12.66 -2.79
CA GLN A 111 -22.62 12.90 -3.88
C GLN A 111 -22.18 14.37 -3.94
N ASP A 112 -23.11 15.32 -3.76
CA ASP A 112 -22.77 16.74 -3.70
C ASP A 112 -21.95 17.11 -2.46
N VAL A 113 -22.10 16.37 -1.35
CA VAL A 113 -21.30 16.56 -0.13
C VAL A 113 -19.88 16.05 -0.34
N LEU A 114 -19.73 14.83 -0.89
CA LEU A 114 -18.44 14.23 -1.21
C LEU A 114 -17.65 15.08 -2.21
N ASN A 115 -18.33 15.60 -3.24
CA ASN A 115 -17.72 16.47 -4.25
C ASN A 115 -17.49 17.92 -3.74
N GLY A 116 -17.90 18.23 -2.50
CA GLY A 116 -17.78 19.57 -1.89
C GLY A 116 -18.66 20.64 -2.54
N LEU A 117 -19.60 20.28 -3.42
CA LEU A 117 -20.53 21.20 -4.09
C LEU A 117 -21.51 21.83 -3.10
N LYS A 118 -22.06 21.05 -2.16
CA LYS A 118 -22.93 21.59 -1.07
C LYS A 118 -22.20 22.68 -0.28
N GLN A 119 -20.93 22.46 0.06
CA GLN A 119 -20.11 23.43 0.80
C GLN A 119 -19.91 24.73 -0.01
N LYS A 120 -19.60 24.60 -1.31
CA LYS A 120 -19.45 25.76 -2.21
C LYS A 120 -20.73 26.57 -2.34
N ILE A 121 -21.88 25.90 -2.47
CA ILE A 121 -23.20 26.55 -2.55
C ILE A 121 -23.51 27.29 -1.24
N LEU A 122 -23.31 26.65 -0.09
CA LEU A 122 -23.52 27.25 1.23
C LEU A 122 -22.66 28.52 1.40
N ASN A 123 -21.37 28.43 1.08
CA ASN A 123 -20.45 29.55 1.15
C ASN A 123 -20.86 30.71 0.23
N ARG A 124 -21.37 30.41 -0.98
CA ARG A 124 -21.88 31.43 -1.90
C ARG A 124 -23.12 32.13 -1.34
N ILE A 125 -24.06 31.38 -0.76
CA ILE A 125 -25.27 31.93 -0.14
C ILE A 125 -24.90 32.83 1.06
N LEU A 126 -23.98 32.38 1.91
CA LEU A 126 -23.51 33.16 3.06
C LEU A 126 -22.82 34.46 2.64
N LYS A 127 -21.98 34.42 1.59
CA LYS A 127 -21.37 35.64 1.02
C LYS A 127 -22.41 36.59 0.44
N GLY A 128 -23.40 36.07 -0.29
CA GLY A 128 -24.51 36.87 -0.83
C GLY A 128 -25.31 37.59 0.26
N LYS A 129 -25.63 36.90 1.37
CA LYS A 129 -26.29 37.51 2.53
C LYS A 129 -25.43 38.60 3.17
N LYS A 130 -24.12 38.36 3.36
CA LYS A 130 -23.21 39.36 3.93
C LYS A 130 -23.16 40.65 3.11
N ASN A 131 -23.12 40.53 1.78
CA ASN A 131 -23.13 41.68 0.87
C ASN A 131 -24.47 42.43 0.88
N PHE A 132 -25.60 41.71 0.99
CA PHE A 132 -26.93 42.32 1.08
C PHE A 132 -27.10 43.17 2.35
N TYR A 133 -26.67 42.67 3.52
CA TYR A 133 -26.73 43.44 4.76
C TYR A 133 -25.77 44.64 4.76
N GLN A 134 -24.60 44.53 4.11
CA GLN A 134 -23.66 45.65 3.99
C GLN A 134 -24.18 46.78 3.09
N GLY A 135 -24.90 46.47 2.01
CA GLY A 135 -25.52 47.48 1.14
C GLY A 135 -26.77 48.16 1.70
N LEU A 136 -27.35 47.64 2.78
CA LEU A 136 -28.46 48.24 3.51
C LEU A 136 -28.01 49.20 4.64
N LEU A 137 -26.71 49.18 4.97
CA LEU A 137 -26.08 49.98 6.04
C LEU A 137 -25.32 51.21 5.51
N THR A 138 -25.36 51.48 4.21
CA THR A 138 -24.81 52.65 3.51
C THR A 138 -25.92 53.48 2.90
#